data_AF-A0A069PDA5-F1
#
_entry.id   AF-A0A069PDA5-F1
#
_cell.length_a   1.000
_cell.length_b   1.000
_cell.length_c   1.000
_cell.angle_alpha   90.00
_cell.angle_beta   90.00
_cell.angle_gamma   90.00
#
_symmetry.space_group_name_H-M   'P 1'
#
loop_
_entity.id
_entity.type
_entity.pdbx_description
1 polymer ?
#
loop_
_entity_poly.entity_id
_entity_poly.type
_entity_poly.pdbx_seq_one_letter_code
_entity_poly.pdbx_strand_id
1 'polypeptide(L)' 'MPWTLHHQHSDHKMLKPASRCKPITYPKPDGKLTFDRLWSVVISNTNHEENQPGHLTLKDPSVPVNVN' A
#
# COMPACT_ATOMS: atom_id res chain seq x y z
N MET A 1 -0.97 -21.24 -29.95
CA MET A 1 0.50 -21.17 -29.79
C MET A 1 0.85 -21.50 -28.34
N PRO A 2 1.72 -22.48 -28.04
CA PRO A 2 1.90 -22.93 -26.66
C PRO A 2 3.09 -22.23 -26.01
N TRP A 3 2.96 -20.95 -25.66
CA TRP A 3 3.95 -20.26 -24.82
C TRP A 3 3.38 -19.95 -23.44
N THR A 4 4.25 -20.05 -22.43
CA THR A 4 4.00 -19.56 -21.08
C THR A 4 5.04 -18.48 -20.80
N LEU A 5 4.60 -17.28 -20.44
CA LEU A 5 5.47 -16.17 -20.09
C LEU A 5 5.75 -16.20 -18.58
N HIS A 6 7.02 -16.04 -18.20
CA HIS A 6 7.45 -16.03 -16.82
C HIS A 6 7.84 -14.61 -16.38
N HIS A 7 7.48 -14.24 -15.15
CA HIS A 7 8.01 -13.06 -14.49
C HIS A 7 9.43 -13.33 -13.98
N GLN A 8 10.34 -12.37 -14.17
CA GLN A 8 11.76 -12.52 -13.80
C GLN A 8 12.03 -12.17 -12.32
N HIS A 9 11.15 -11.42 -11.68
CA HIS A 9 11.37 -10.86 -10.36
C HIS A 9 10.07 -10.84 -9.54
N SER A 10 10.21 -10.84 -8.21
CA SER A 10 9.10 -10.65 -7.27
C SER A 10 8.70 -9.17 -7.16
N ASP A 11 7.42 -8.90 -6.94
CA ASP A 11 6.86 -7.53 -6.91
C ASP A 11 7.56 -6.59 -5.93
N HIS A 12 7.92 -7.08 -4.73
CA HIS A 12 8.61 -6.27 -3.72
C HIS A 12 9.99 -5.75 -4.16
N LYS A 13 10.57 -6.31 -5.23
CA LYS A 13 11.85 -5.88 -5.81
C LYS A 13 11.70 -4.83 -6.92
N MET A 14 10.48 -4.51 -7.33
CA MET A 14 10.21 -3.67 -8.50
C MET A 14 10.08 -2.17 -8.18
N LEU A 15 10.24 -1.78 -6.91
CA LEU A 15 10.27 -0.37 -6.52
C LEU A 15 11.58 0.31 -6.95
N LYS A 16 11.47 1.58 -7.34
CA LYS A 16 12.61 2.47 -7.58
C LYS A 16 12.77 3.41 -6.39
N PRO A 17 14.01 3.86 -6.07
CA PRO A 17 14.22 4.90 -5.08
C PRO A 17 13.35 6.13 -5.37
N ALA A 18 12.73 6.72 -4.34
CA ALA A 18 11.83 7.85 -4.49
C ALA A 18 12.48 9.05 -5.22
N SER A 19 13.78 9.27 -4.99
CA SER A 19 14.59 10.30 -5.66
C SER A 19 14.72 10.13 -7.18
N ARG A 20 14.40 8.94 -7.72
CA ARG A 20 14.41 8.63 -9.16
C ARG A 20 13.01 8.67 -9.78
N CYS A 21 11.99 9.05 -9.02
CA CYS A 21 10.60 9.06 -9.45
C CYS A 21 10.02 10.47 -9.38
N LYS A 22 9.08 10.79 -10.28
CA LYS A 22 8.29 12.02 -10.18
C LYS A 22 7.10 11.76 -9.24
N PRO A 23 6.88 12.58 -8.20
CA PRO A 23 5.69 12.47 -7.39
C PRO A 23 4.42 12.60 -8.23
N ILE A 24 3.41 11.77 -7.93
CA ILE A 24 2.11 11.82 -8.59
C ILE A 24 1.22 12.78 -7.82
N THR A 25 0.69 13.81 -8.51
CA THR A 25 -0.30 14.72 -7.93
C THR A 25 -1.68 14.12 -8.08
N TYR A 26 -2.23 13.58 -7.00
CA TYR A 26 -3.61 13.11 -6.98
C TYR A 26 -4.57 14.27 -6.70
N PRO A 27 -5.66 14.41 -7.49
CA PRO A 27 -6.69 15.41 -7.21
C PRO A 27 -7.40 15.10 -5.89
N LYS A 28 -7.92 16.15 -5.26
CA LYS A 28 -8.74 16.00 -4.05
C LYS A 28 -10.05 15.25 -4.39
N PRO A 29 -10.53 14.34 -3.53
CA PRO A 29 -11.80 13.66 -3.77
C PRO A 29 -12.98 14.64 -3.89
N ASP A 30 -13.94 14.31 -4.75
CA ASP A 30 -15.11 15.13 -5.07
C ASP A 30 -16.37 14.80 -4.24
N GLY A 31 -16.34 13.72 -3.45
CA GLY A 31 -17.45 13.27 -2.60
C GLY A 31 -18.64 12.68 -3.36
N LYS A 32 -18.52 12.43 -4.66
CA LYS A 32 -19.59 11.85 -5.51
C LYS A 32 -19.12 10.58 -6.23
N LEU A 33 -17.98 10.67 -6.91
CA LEU A 33 -17.34 9.55 -7.60
C LEU A 33 -16.05 9.13 -6.89
N THR A 34 -15.37 10.09 -6.26
CA THR A 34 -14.12 9.87 -5.55
C THR A 34 -14.26 10.31 -4.10
N PHE A 35 -13.75 9.49 -3.19
CA PHE A 35 -13.90 9.68 -1.76
C PHE A 35 -12.54 9.60 -1.10
N ASP A 36 -12.44 10.16 0.10
CA ASP A 36 -11.25 9.97 0.91
C ASP A 36 -11.17 8.52 1.43
N ARG A 37 -9.97 8.16 1.88
CA ARG A 37 -9.69 6.80 2.33
C ARG A 37 -10.46 6.44 3.61
N LEU A 38 -10.72 7.38 4.52
CA LEU A 38 -11.41 7.06 5.78
C LEU A 38 -12.86 6.67 5.50
N TRP A 39 -13.53 7.41 4.61
CA TRP A 39 -14.89 7.06 4.19
C TRP A 39 -14.95 5.67 3.54
N SER A 40 -13.94 5.33 2.73
CA SER A 40 -13.82 4.01 2.12
C SER A 40 -13.65 2.89 3.15
N VAL A 41 -12.85 3.12 4.21
CA VAL A 41 -12.63 2.15 5.30
C VAL A 41 -13.86 1.97 6.18
N VAL A 42 -14.61 3.04 6.45
CA VAL A 42 -15.85 2.95 7.24
C VAL A 42 -16.89 2.07 6.53
N ILE A 43 -17.02 2.20 5.21
CA ILE A 43 -18.01 1.44 4.43
C ILE A 43 -17.66 -0.05 4.31
N SER A 44 -16.38 -0.41 4.37
CA SER A 44 -15.98 -1.82 4.37
C SER A 44 -16.37 -2.56 5.64
N ASN A 45 -16.89 -1.85 6.66
CA ASN A 45 -17.29 -2.39 7.97
C ASN A 45 -16.16 -3.22 8.62
N THR A 46 -14.92 -2.84 8.32
CA THR A 46 -13.73 -3.53 8.85
C THR A 46 -13.47 -3.03 10.26
N ASN A 47 -13.52 -3.94 11.22
CA ASN A 47 -13.32 -3.62 12.63
C ASN A 47 -12.47 -4.67 13.35
N HIS A 48 -11.78 -4.23 14.40
CA HIS A 48 -10.94 -5.02 15.30
C HIS A 48 -11.27 -4.61 16.74
N GLU A 49 -11.22 -5.52 17.69
CA GLU A 49 -11.27 -5.19 19.12
C GLU A 49 -10.09 -4.28 19.51
N GLU A 50 -10.35 -3.26 20.34
CA GLU A 50 -9.39 -2.18 20.59
C GLU A 50 -8.15 -2.64 21.38
N ASN A 51 -8.28 -3.63 22.25
CA ASN A 51 -7.22 -4.06 23.16
C ASN A 51 -6.56 -5.39 22.73
N GLN A 52 -6.37 -5.56 21.42
CA GLN A 52 -5.63 -6.69 20.86
C GLN A 52 -4.25 -6.25 20.34
N PRO A 53 -3.24 -7.15 20.32
CA PRO A 53 -1.95 -6.83 19.72
C PRO A 53 -2.08 -6.56 18.21
N GLY A 54 -1.22 -5.68 17.70
CA GLY A 54 -1.16 -5.39 16.26
C GLY A 54 -0.87 -6.66 15.45
N HIS A 55 -1.79 -7.05 14.56
CA HIS A 55 -1.69 -8.28 13.78
C HIS A 55 -0.74 -8.16 12.57
N LEU A 56 -0.34 -6.94 12.21
CA LEU A 56 0.75 -6.68 11.27
C LEU A 56 2.07 -6.58 12.04
N THR A 57 2.83 -7.68 12.06
CA THR A 57 4.08 -7.76 12.83
C THR A 57 5.29 -7.40 11.97
N LEU A 58 6.24 -6.68 12.56
CA LEU A 58 7.51 -6.35 11.94
C LEU A 58 8.56 -7.38 12.36
N LYS A 59 9.34 -7.87 11.40
CA LYS A 59 10.55 -8.65 11.71
C LYS A 59 11.61 -7.78 12.39
N ASP A 60 11.73 -6.54 11.91
CA ASP A 60 12.62 -5.52 12.44
C ASP A 60 11.89 -4.16 12.42
N PRO A 61 11.61 -3.56 13.60
CA PRO A 61 10.94 -2.26 13.70
C PRO A 61 11.71 -1.07 13.11
N SER A 62 13.02 -1.19 12.89
CA SER A 62 13.87 -0.09 12.43
C SER A 62 13.85 0.12 10.91
N VAL A 63 13.59 -0.94 10.15
CA VAL A 63 13.66 -0.94 8.67
C VAL A 63 12.69 0.06 8.02
N PRO A 64 11.41 0.17 8.41
CA PRO A 64 10.45 1.04 7.71
C PRO A 64 10.82 2.53 7.76
N VAL A 65 11.62 2.95 8.75
CA VAL A 65 12.04 4.35 8.92
C VAL A 65 13.41 4.59 8.31
N ASN A 66 14.35 3.67 8.49
CA ASN A 66 15.75 3.84 8.07
C ASN A 66 15.97 3.71 6.55
N VAL A 67 15.10 2.98 5.85
CA VAL A 67 15.29 2.61 4.42
C VAL A 67 14.26 3.31 3.51
N ASN A 68 13.68 4.42 3.95
CA ASN A 68 12.63 5.15 3.24
C ASN A 68 13.16 5.97 2.05
#